data_AF-A0A923KPJ9-F1
#
_entry.id   AF-A0A923KPJ9-F1
#
_cell.length_a   1.000
_cell.length_b   1.000
_cell.length_c   1.000
_cell.angle_alpha   90.00
_cell.angle_beta   90.00
_cell.angle_gamma   90.00
#
_symmetry.space_group_name_H-M   'P 1'
#
loop_
_entity.id
_entity.type
_entity.pdbx_description
1 polymer ?
#
loop_
_entity_poly.entity_id
_entity_poly.type
_entity_poly.pdbx_seq_one_letter_code
_entity_poly.pdbx_strand_id
1 'polypeptide(L)'
;MEKNICSSGKQRQDLAALVSDAFFSEILFDAMSDIVFFVKDLGGHYVVVNQTLVRRCGLREKSALLGRKASDVFPSRLAANYAAQDAMVLSGVKELRDQLELHLYPNRSPGWCLTQKIPLRDRQHKIIGMTGISRDLASPDQRHPVYEKIAAAVAHIHQHYAQPIKMADLVKLTGLSVAQLERNFHKIFSLTPRQMMVKIRLDAASAMLGQAELSITDIALACGYQDHSAFSRVFKATVGMTPSEYRDVIIT
;
A
#
# COMPACT_ATOMS: atom_id res chain seq x y z
N MET A 1 25.47 41.89 19.98
CA MET A 1 25.64 40.43 19.87
C MET A 1 24.40 39.90 19.17
N GLU A 2 24.34 39.98 17.84
CA GLU A 2 23.15 39.60 17.06
C GLU A 2 23.54 38.94 15.72
N LYS A 3 23.08 37.70 15.58
CA LYS A 3 22.61 36.97 14.39
C LYS A 3 23.48 37.04 13.12
N ASN A 4 24.42 36.11 13.06
CA ASN A 4 25.00 35.63 11.81
C ASN A 4 24.24 34.37 11.36
N ILE A 5 23.09 34.53 10.68
CA ILE A 5 22.39 33.41 10.04
C ILE A 5 21.93 33.85 8.65
N CYS A 6 22.82 33.78 7.68
CA CYS A 6 22.46 33.71 6.28
C CYS A 6 23.44 32.74 5.61
N SER A 7 23.07 31.46 5.51
CA SER A 7 23.80 30.52 4.66
C SER A 7 23.73 31.04 3.22
N SER A 8 24.87 31.31 2.59
CA SER A 8 24.93 31.81 1.21
C SER A 8 24.09 30.94 0.25
N GLY A 9 23.51 31.53 -0.80
CA GLY A 9 22.68 30.80 -1.78
C GLY A 9 23.38 29.57 -2.38
N LYS A 10 24.71 29.59 -2.47
CA LYS A 10 25.56 28.47 -2.89
C LYS A 10 25.54 27.33 -1.87
N GLN A 11 25.75 27.63 -0.58
CA GLN A 11 25.68 26.63 0.49
C GLN A 11 24.30 25.94 0.54
N ARG A 12 23.23 26.70 0.27
CA ARG A 12 21.87 26.14 0.19
C ARG A 12 21.69 25.22 -1.02
N GLN A 13 22.26 25.55 -2.17
CA GLN A 13 22.21 24.71 -3.38
C GLN A 13 23.05 23.44 -3.23
N ASP A 14 24.25 23.56 -2.66
CA ASP A 14 25.13 22.42 -2.38
C ASP A 14 24.47 21.44 -1.40
N LEU A 15 23.85 21.96 -0.34
CA LEU A 15 23.07 21.16 0.61
C LEU A 15 21.86 20.51 -0.06
N ALA A 16 21.12 21.23 -0.92
CA ALA A 16 19.98 20.67 -1.64
C ALA A 16 20.40 19.56 -2.62
N ALA A 17 21.56 19.69 -3.26
CA ALA A 17 22.12 18.67 -4.14
C ALA A 17 22.45 17.37 -3.38
N LEU A 18 23.03 17.48 -2.18
CA LEU A 18 23.29 16.32 -1.31
C LEU A 18 21.99 15.66 -0.83
N VAL A 19 20.95 16.43 -0.51
CA VAL A 19 19.63 15.88 -0.11
C VAL A 19 18.90 15.22 -1.28
N SER A 20 19.17 15.65 -2.51
CA SER A 20 18.61 15.05 -3.74
C SER A 20 19.29 13.72 -4.13
N ASP A 21 20.36 13.34 -3.44
CA ASP A 21 20.96 12.02 -3.57
C ASP A 21 20.03 10.96 -2.94
N ALA A 22 19.64 9.97 -3.74
CA ALA A 22 18.82 8.86 -3.27
C ALA A 22 19.48 8.10 -2.11
N PHE A 23 20.82 8.05 -2.06
CA PHE A 23 21.57 7.43 -0.96
C PHE A 23 21.49 8.25 0.35
N PHE A 24 21.27 9.57 0.28
CA PHE A 24 21.01 10.38 1.48
C PHE A 24 19.57 10.14 2.00
N SER A 25 18.60 10.03 1.09
CA SER A 25 17.20 9.78 1.47
C SER A 25 17.01 8.46 2.19
N GLU A 26 17.84 7.45 1.90
CA GLU A 26 17.84 6.14 2.53
C GLU A 26 17.91 6.21 4.07
N ILE A 27 18.80 7.04 4.62
CA ILE A 27 19.00 7.17 6.08
C ILE A 27 17.73 7.72 6.76
N LEU A 28 17.04 8.66 6.10
CA LEU A 28 15.78 9.21 6.60
C LEU A 28 14.68 8.13 6.60
N PHE A 29 14.63 7.30 5.56
CA PHE A 29 13.66 6.20 5.48
C PHE A 29 14.00 5.04 6.41
N ASP A 30 15.25 4.85 6.82
CA ASP A 30 15.62 3.87 7.85
C ASP A 30 15.05 4.23 9.22
N ALA A 31 14.90 5.52 9.51
CA ALA A 31 14.29 6.02 10.76
C ALA A 31 12.76 5.82 10.82
N MET A 32 12.11 5.51 9.68
CA MET A 32 10.66 5.27 9.59
C MET A 32 10.38 3.78 9.47
N SER A 33 10.15 3.11 10.60
CA SER A 33 9.99 1.65 10.66
C SER A 33 8.70 1.12 10.04
N ASP A 34 7.70 1.97 9.86
CA ASP A 34 6.38 1.69 9.26
C ASP A 34 6.33 1.92 7.74
N ILE A 35 7.42 2.43 7.15
CA ILE A 35 7.51 2.74 5.73
C ILE A 35 8.59 1.87 5.09
N VAL A 36 8.21 1.13 4.07
CA VAL A 36 9.13 0.60 3.04
C VAL A 36 9.48 1.73 2.09
N PHE A 37 10.75 1.82 1.71
CA PHE A 37 11.23 2.70 0.66
C PHE A 37 12.16 1.94 -0.27
N PHE A 38 12.03 2.20 -1.57
CA PHE A 38 12.95 1.68 -2.57
C PHE A 38 13.07 2.59 -3.79
N VAL A 39 14.20 2.48 -4.47
CA VAL A 39 14.44 2.99 -5.82
C VAL A 39 14.85 1.81 -6.70
N LYS A 40 14.32 1.78 -7.93
CA LYS A 40 14.67 0.78 -8.93
C LYS A 40 15.14 1.42 -10.24
N ASP A 41 16.03 0.73 -10.92
CA ASP A 41 16.44 1.07 -12.29
C ASP A 41 15.37 0.70 -13.33
N LEU A 42 15.64 0.94 -14.61
CA LEU A 42 14.77 0.56 -15.73
C LEU A 42 14.57 -0.95 -15.88
N GLY A 43 15.50 -1.76 -15.38
CA GLY A 43 15.40 -3.22 -15.35
C GLY A 43 14.51 -3.74 -14.22
N GLY A 44 14.09 -2.87 -13.30
CA GLY A 44 13.34 -3.24 -12.09
C GLY A 44 14.22 -3.76 -10.95
N HIS A 45 15.53 -3.56 -11.02
CA HIS A 45 16.47 -3.95 -9.97
C HIS A 45 16.51 -2.90 -8.86
N TYR A 46 16.56 -3.34 -7.60
CA TYR A 46 16.73 -2.46 -6.46
C TYR A 46 18.10 -1.76 -6.49
N VAL A 47 18.10 -0.43 -6.47
CA VAL A 47 19.32 0.40 -6.41
C VAL A 47 19.47 1.07 -5.05
N VAL A 48 18.34 1.41 -4.41
CA VAL A 48 18.29 1.92 -3.04
C VAL A 48 17.14 1.22 -2.31
N VAL A 49 17.36 0.84 -1.05
CA VAL A 49 16.35 0.23 -0.18
C VAL A 49 16.54 0.69 1.25
N ASN A 50 15.46 0.83 2.00
CA ASN A 50 15.57 1.03 3.45
C ASN A 50 15.56 -0.30 4.21
N GLN A 51 15.97 -0.26 5.48
CA GLN A 51 16.08 -1.42 6.37
C GLN A 51 14.72 -2.07 6.63
N THR A 52 13.63 -1.30 6.56
CA THR A 52 12.28 -1.86 6.67
C THR A 52 11.98 -2.84 5.54
N LEU A 53 12.33 -2.53 4.29
CA LEU A 53 12.18 -3.47 3.17
C LEU A 53 13.03 -4.73 3.37
N VAL A 54 14.29 -4.57 3.79
CA VAL A 54 15.20 -5.69 4.07
C VAL A 54 14.57 -6.66 5.07
N ARG A 55 14.06 -6.13 6.19
CA ARG A 55 13.37 -6.93 7.22
C ARG A 55 12.11 -7.59 6.69
N ARG A 56 11.29 -6.90 5.89
CA ARG A 56 10.08 -7.47 5.28
C ARG A 56 10.36 -8.62 4.32
N CYS A 57 11.53 -8.60 3.67
CA CYS A 57 12.00 -9.69 2.83
C CYS A 57 12.64 -10.84 3.64
N GLY A 58 12.71 -10.74 4.98
CA GLY A 58 13.37 -11.75 5.83
C GLY A 58 14.89 -11.76 5.71
N LEU A 59 15.48 -10.69 5.18
CA LEU A 59 16.92 -10.54 4.97
C LEU A 59 17.55 -9.74 6.11
N ARG A 60 18.88 -9.80 6.23
CA ARG A 60 19.64 -9.12 7.31
C ARG A 60 20.28 -7.81 6.87
N GLU A 61 20.72 -7.75 5.62
CA GLU A 61 21.51 -6.64 5.09
C GLU A 61 21.01 -6.17 3.72
N LYS A 62 21.24 -4.89 3.40
CA LYS A 62 20.77 -4.25 2.16
C LYS A 62 21.42 -4.84 0.92
N SER A 63 22.70 -5.19 0.99
CA SER A 63 23.47 -5.86 -0.09
C SER A 63 22.77 -7.10 -0.63
N ALA A 64 22.03 -7.83 0.20
CA ALA A 64 21.28 -9.02 -0.21
C ALA A 64 20.04 -8.71 -1.09
N LEU A 65 19.58 -7.45 -1.16
CA LEU A 65 18.52 -6.97 -2.06
C LEU A 65 19.06 -6.18 -3.27
N LEU A 66 20.15 -5.43 -3.10
CA LEU A 66 20.66 -4.56 -4.15
C LEU A 66 21.01 -5.36 -5.42
N GLY A 67 20.61 -4.85 -6.57
CA GLY A 67 20.74 -5.51 -7.87
C GLY A 67 19.72 -6.60 -8.17
N ARG A 68 18.88 -7.01 -7.21
CA ARG A 68 17.82 -8.01 -7.42
C ARG A 68 16.51 -7.37 -7.83
N LYS A 69 15.63 -8.15 -8.44
CA LYS A 69 14.23 -7.78 -8.72
C LYS A 69 13.31 -8.28 -7.62
N ALA A 70 12.07 -7.79 -7.59
CA ALA A 70 11.04 -8.34 -6.72
C ALA A 70 10.83 -9.84 -6.95
N SER A 71 10.90 -10.30 -8.21
CA SER A 71 10.84 -11.72 -8.61
C SER A 71 11.85 -12.62 -7.91
N ASP A 72 12.99 -12.06 -7.51
CA ASP A 72 14.08 -12.83 -6.98
C ASP A 72 13.98 -12.95 -5.45
N VAL A 73 13.23 -12.06 -4.80
CA VAL A 73 13.20 -11.88 -3.34
C VAL A 73 11.88 -12.34 -2.72
N PHE A 74 10.77 -12.10 -3.41
CA PHE A 74 9.44 -12.48 -2.92
C PHE A 74 9.05 -13.87 -3.44
N PRO A 75 8.14 -14.59 -2.73
CA PRO A 75 7.56 -15.82 -3.24
C PRO A 75 6.99 -15.63 -4.65
N SER A 76 7.23 -16.58 -5.55
CA SER A 76 6.94 -16.47 -7.00
C SER A 76 5.54 -15.93 -7.31
N ARG A 77 4.52 -16.37 -6.55
CA ARG A 77 3.12 -15.93 -6.69
C ARG A 77 2.93 -14.42 -6.38
N LEU A 78 3.53 -13.89 -5.31
CA LEU A 78 3.49 -12.44 -4.99
C LEU A 78 4.36 -11.63 -5.95
N ALA A 79 5.53 -12.18 -6.27
CA ALA A 79 6.56 -11.48 -7.00
C ALA A 79 6.12 -11.13 -8.42
N ALA A 80 5.31 -12.00 -9.05
CA ALA A 80 4.72 -11.75 -10.37
C ALA A 80 3.85 -10.49 -10.39
N ASN A 81 3.03 -10.26 -9.36
CA ASN A 81 2.19 -9.06 -9.29
C ASN A 81 3.02 -7.79 -9.07
N TYR A 82 4.00 -7.84 -8.17
CA TYR A 82 4.89 -6.69 -7.96
C TYR A 82 5.69 -6.36 -9.23
N ALA A 83 6.19 -7.37 -9.94
CA ALA A 83 6.89 -7.17 -11.21
C ALA A 83 5.97 -6.57 -12.30
N ALA A 84 4.72 -7.04 -12.40
CA ALA A 84 3.75 -6.48 -13.35
C ALA A 84 3.42 -5.01 -13.04
N GLN A 85 3.26 -4.67 -11.76
CA GLN A 85 3.09 -3.28 -11.33
C GLN A 85 4.31 -2.42 -11.67
N ASP A 86 5.51 -2.90 -11.36
CA ASP A 86 6.74 -2.17 -11.64
C ASP A 86 6.89 -1.92 -13.15
N ALA A 87 6.59 -2.91 -13.98
CA ALA A 87 6.59 -2.77 -15.44
C ALA A 87 5.58 -1.71 -15.95
N MET A 88 4.39 -1.61 -15.35
CA MET A 88 3.43 -0.54 -15.68
C MET A 88 3.93 0.86 -15.30
N VAL A 89 4.66 0.97 -14.19
CA VAL A 89 5.23 2.25 -13.72
C VAL A 89 6.42 2.65 -14.59
N LEU A 90 7.34 1.72 -14.85
CA LEU A 90 8.54 1.94 -15.64
C LEU A 90 8.24 2.22 -17.12
N SER A 91 7.14 1.69 -17.66
CA SER A 91 6.66 2.03 -19.00
C SER A 91 5.90 3.36 -19.05
N GLY A 92 5.58 3.96 -17.91
CA GLY A 92 4.79 5.18 -17.81
C GLY A 92 3.29 4.99 -18.06
N VAL A 93 2.80 3.75 -18.17
CA VAL A 93 1.38 3.43 -18.35
C VAL A 93 0.57 3.85 -17.13
N LYS A 94 1.13 3.71 -15.92
CA LYS A 94 0.40 4.00 -14.68
C LYS A 94 1.33 4.43 -13.56
N GLU A 95 0.92 5.45 -12.81
CA GLU A 95 1.44 5.72 -11.48
C GLU A 95 0.55 5.03 -10.43
N LEU A 96 1.16 4.43 -9.41
CA LEU A 96 0.40 3.94 -8.25
C LEU A 96 0.39 5.02 -7.18
N ARG A 97 -0.80 5.44 -6.77
CA ARG A 97 -1.01 6.40 -5.68
C ARG A 97 -2.01 5.80 -4.71
N ASP A 98 -1.61 5.72 -3.44
CA ASP A 98 -2.38 5.18 -2.33
C ASP A 98 -3.07 3.84 -2.67
N GLN A 99 -2.34 2.98 -3.40
CA GLN A 99 -2.82 1.66 -3.76
C GLN A 99 -2.90 0.83 -2.50
N LEU A 100 -4.12 0.43 -2.12
CA LEU A 100 -4.33 -0.47 -0.99
C LEU A 100 -3.83 -1.86 -1.37
N GLU A 101 -2.91 -2.38 -0.56
CA GLU A 101 -2.29 -3.69 -0.74
C GLU A 101 -2.29 -4.48 0.58
N LEU A 102 -2.44 -5.80 0.49
CA LEU A 102 -2.22 -6.74 1.57
C LEU A 102 -0.86 -7.40 1.35
N HIS A 103 0.11 -7.10 2.19
CA HIS A 103 1.44 -7.72 2.16
C HIS A 103 1.48 -8.89 3.13
N LEU A 104 2.25 -9.93 2.81
CA LEU A 104 2.57 -11.02 3.75
C LEU A 104 3.94 -10.75 4.35
N TYR A 105 4.01 -10.64 5.67
CA TYR A 105 5.27 -10.50 6.40
C TYR A 105 6.03 -11.85 6.48
N PRO A 106 7.31 -11.86 6.89
CA PRO A 106 8.10 -13.10 6.97
C PRO A 106 7.46 -14.22 7.81
N ASN A 107 6.68 -13.86 8.84
CA ASN A 107 5.92 -14.81 9.67
C ASN A 107 4.57 -15.23 9.03
N ARG A 108 4.36 -14.94 7.75
CA ARG A 108 3.10 -15.10 6.99
C ARG A 108 1.90 -14.31 7.54
N SER A 109 2.10 -13.41 8.50
CA SER A 109 1.02 -12.54 8.96
C SER A 109 0.68 -11.50 7.88
N PRO A 110 -0.61 -11.28 7.59
CA PRO A 110 -1.02 -10.26 6.65
C PRO A 110 -0.93 -8.86 7.26
N GLY A 111 -0.47 -7.89 6.47
CA GLY A 111 -0.39 -6.48 6.82
C GLY A 111 -0.95 -5.59 5.71
N TRP A 112 -1.83 -4.67 6.09
CA TRP A 112 -2.40 -3.70 5.14
C TRP A 112 -1.47 -2.51 4.96
N CYS A 113 -1.20 -2.16 3.71
CA CYS A 113 -0.33 -1.06 3.33
C CYS A 113 -0.99 -0.15 2.29
N LEU A 114 -0.56 1.10 2.25
CA LEU A 114 -0.78 2.00 1.12
C LEU A 114 0.53 2.17 0.36
N THR A 115 0.51 1.74 -0.91
CA THR A 115 1.68 1.75 -1.77
C THR A 115 1.60 2.89 -2.79
N GLN A 116 2.72 3.58 -2.93
CA GLN A 116 2.96 4.56 -3.97
C GLN A 116 4.13 4.09 -4.83
N LYS A 117 4.00 4.18 -6.15
CA LYS A 117 5.06 3.88 -7.12
C LYS A 117 5.01 4.93 -8.22
N ILE A 118 6.10 5.66 -8.37
CA ILE A 118 6.19 6.85 -9.22
C ILE A 118 7.38 6.69 -10.16
N PRO A 119 7.21 6.96 -11.47
CA PRO A 119 8.33 6.94 -12.41
C PRO A 119 9.31 8.06 -12.08
N LEU A 120 10.60 7.72 -12.02
CA LEU A 120 11.68 8.70 -11.93
C LEU A 120 12.04 9.17 -13.33
N ARG A 121 12.11 10.49 -13.53
CA ARG A 121 12.39 11.09 -14.83
C ARG A 121 13.65 11.94 -14.78
N ASP A 122 14.43 11.91 -15.85
CA ASP A 122 15.55 12.83 -16.05
C ASP A 122 15.08 14.24 -16.45
N ARG A 123 16.04 15.15 -16.72
CA ARG A 123 15.77 16.54 -17.13
C ARG A 123 15.07 16.63 -18.49
N GLN A 124 15.12 15.58 -19.30
CA GLN A 124 14.44 15.47 -20.58
C GLN A 124 13.08 14.78 -20.44
N HIS A 125 12.57 14.59 -19.21
CA HIS A 125 11.32 13.89 -18.89
C HIS A 125 11.28 12.40 -19.27
N LYS A 126 12.41 11.81 -19.64
CA LYS A 126 12.52 10.38 -19.94
C LYS A 126 12.53 9.59 -18.63
N ILE A 127 11.77 8.49 -18.58
CA ILE A 127 11.80 7.59 -17.42
C ILE A 127 13.19 6.92 -17.36
N ILE A 128 13.83 7.00 -16.20
CA ILE A 128 15.15 6.41 -15.91
C ILE A 128 15.10 5.38 -14.78
N GLY A 129 13.93 5.17 -14.19
CA GLY A 129 13.71 4.24 -13.10
C GLY A 129 12.38 4.53 -12.40
N MET A 130 12.26 4.08 -11.16
CA MET A 130 11.09 4.36 -10.33
C MET A 130 11.48 4.47 -8.86
N THR A 131 10.66 5.19 -8.12
CA THR A 131 10.70 5.21 -6.66
C THR A 131 9.38 4.70 -6.11
N GLY A 132 9.42 4.09 -4.94
CA GLY A 132 8.19 3.66 -4.29
C GLY A 132 8.31 3.64 -2.79
N ILE A 133 7.16 3.86 -2.16
CA ILE A 133 6.98 3.64 -0.74
C ILE A 133 5.79 2.72 -0.50
N SER A 134 5.84 1.96 0.59
CA SER A 134 4.67 1.24 1.10
C SER A 134 4.58 1.50 2.59
N ARG A 135 3.51 2.17 3.01
CA ARG A 135 3.28 2.57 4.40
C ARG A 135 2.27 1.63 5.04
N ASP A 136 2.60 1.12 6.22
CA ASP A 136 1.66 0.33 7.01
C ASP A 136 0.48 1.18 7.47
N LEU A 137 -0.72 0.60 7.44
CA LEU A 137 -1.87 1.26 8.03
C LEU A 137 -1.70 1.32 9.55
N ALA A 138 -1.51 2.54 10.06
CA ALA A 138 -1.45 2.79 11.49
C ALA A 138 -2.80 2.51 12.17
N SER A 139 -2.76 2.33 13.50
CA SER A 139 -3.98 2.36 14.31
C SER A 139 -4.70 3.70 14.14
N PRO A 140 -6.04 3.71 14.13
CA PRO A 140 -6.77 4.93 13.84
C PRO A 140 -6.54 6.00 14.91
N ASP A 141 -6.56 7.27 14.50
CA ASP A 141 -6.50 8.40 15.46
C ASP A 141 -7.82 8.54 16.21
N GLN A 142 -7.92 7.82 17.33
CA GLN A 142 -9.11 7.81 18.20
C GLN A 142 -9.34 9.14 18.92
N ARG A 143 -8.34 10.04 18.95
CA ARG A 143 -8.44 11.36 19.60
C ARG A 143 -9.12 12.40 18.70
N HIS A 144 -9.33 12.07 17.43
CA HIS A 144 -9.92 12.99 16.48
C HIS A 144 -11.36 13.37 16.89
N PRO A 145 -11.77 14.65 16.88
CA PRO A 145 -13.08 15.09 17.42
C PRO A 145 -14.32 14.46 16.76
N VAL A 146 -14.17 13.94 15.55
CA VAL A 146 -15.25 13.23 14.83
C VAL A 146 -15.03 11.71 14.75
N TYR A 147 -14.12 11.17 15.55
CA TYR A 147 -13.81 9.73 15.56
C TYR A 147 -15.07 8.88 15.70
N GLU A 148 -15.91 9.16 16.70
CA GLU A 148 -17.14 8.40 16.95
C GLU A 148 -18.08 8.35 15.74
N LYS A 149 -18.21 9.47 15.00
CA LYS A 149 -19.04 9.51 13.78
C LYS A 149 -18.46 8.65 12.68
N ILE A 150 -17.15 8.70 12.46
CA ILE A 150 -16.49 7.88 11.44
C ILE A 150 -16.46 6.41 11.86
N ALA A 151 -16.23 6.12 13.14
CA ALA A 151 -16.29 4.79 13.71
C ALA A 151 -17.69 4.17 13.52
N ALA A 152 -18.78 4.95 13.69
CA ALA A 152 -20.13 4.51 13.38
C ALA A 152 -20.30 4.14 11.89
N ALA A 153 -19.73 4.93 10.97
CA ALA A 153 -19.72 4.57 9.55
C ALA A 153 -18.93 3.28 9.28
N VAL A 154 -17.76 3.11 9.90
CA VAL A 154 -16.94 1.89 9.78
C VAL A 154 -17.68 0.69 10.35
N ALA A 155 -18.34 0.82 11.51
CA ALA A 155 -19.16 -0.23 12.10
C ALA A 155 -20.33 -0.62 11.19
N HIS A 156 -20.99 0.37 10.57
CA HIS A 156 -22.03 0.11 9.58
C HIS A 156 -21.48 -0.66 8.38
N ILE A 157 -20.29 -0.29 7.86
CA ILE A 157 -19.64 -1.04 6.77
C ILE A 157 -19.32 -2.47 7.21
N HIS A 158 -18.81 -2.68 8.42
CA HIS A 158 -18.55 -4.02 8.95
C HIS A 158 -19.81 -4.88 9.09
N GLN A 159 -20.94 -4.28 9.47
CA GLN A 159 -22.20 -5.02 9.62
C GLN A 159 -22.84 -5.36 8.27
N HIS A 160 -22.59 -4.53 7.25
CA HIS A 160 -23.31 -4.59 5.97
C HIS A 160 -22.42 -4.82 4.75
N TYR A 161 -21.16 -5.25 4.92
CA TYR A 161 -20.20 -5.33 3.82
C TYR A 161 -20.67 -6.24 2.67
N ALA A 162 -21.49 -7.24 2.98
CA ALA A 162 -22.04 -8.18 2.02
C ALA A 162 -23.17 -7.59 1.15
N GLN A 163 -23.74 -6.45 1.55
CA GLN A 163 -24.77 -5.76 0.77
C GLN A 163 -24.21 -4.53 0.03
N PRO A 164 -24.94 -3.99 -0.96
CA PRO A 164 -24.58 -2.71 -1.57
C PRO A 164 -24.69 -1.57 -0.55
N ILE A 165 -23.56 -0.99 -0.16
CA ILE A 165 -23.50 0.19 0.71
C ILE A 165 -23.41 1.44 -0.17
N LYS A 166 -24.35 2.37 -0.04
CA LYS A 166 -24.30 3.65 -0.79
C LYS A 166 -23.65 4.72 0.07
N MET A 167 -22.95 5.63 -0.60
CA MET A 167 -22.36 6.78 0.08
C MET A 167 -23.42 7.64 0.80
N ALA A 168 -24.64 7.72 0.26
CA ALA A 168 -25.75 8.44 0.88
C ALA A 168 -26.12 7.90 2.28
N ASP A 169 -25.98 6.59 2.49
CA ASP A 169 -26.29 5.95 3.78
C ASP A 169 -25.28 6.37 4.84
N LEU A 170 -23.99 6.41 4.48
CA LEU A 170 -22.92 6.86 5.37
C LEU A 170 -23.01 8.36 5.70
N VAL A 171 -23.39 9.19 4.73
CA VAL A 171 -23.66 10.62 4.94
C VAL A 171 -24.80 10.80 5.94
N LYS A 172 -25.92 10.08 5.75
CA LYS A 172 -27.08 10.15 6.65
C LYS A 172 -26.73 9.69 8.07
N LEU A 173 -25.98 8.60 8.18
CA LEU A 173 -25.57 8.03 9.47
C LEU A 173 -24.66 8.97 10.26
N THR A 174 -23.73 9.64 9.59
CA THR A 174 -22.72 10.48 10.26
C THR A 174 -23.15 11.95 10.40
N GLY A 175 -24.12 12.39 9.61
CA GLY A 175 -24.47 13.80 9.47
C GLY A 175 -23.35 14.64 8.82
N LEU A 176 -22.41 14.01 8.12
CA LEU A 176 -21.30 14.67 7.44
C LEU A 176 -21.55 14.70 5.93
N SER A 177 -21.13 15.78 5.26
CA SER A 177 -21.11 15.80 3.79
C SER A 177 -20.12 14.76 3.25
N VAL A 178 -20.26 14.35 1.99
CA VAL A 178 -19.35 13.38 1.33
C VAL A 178 -17.89 13.83 1.47
N ALA A 179 -17.59 15.11 1.17
CA ALA A 179 -16.24 15.65 1.28
C ALA A 179 -15.71 15.65 2.73
N GLN A 180 -16.57 15.90 3.72
CA GLN A 180 -16.18 15.77 5.13
C GLN A 180 -15.91 14.31 5.49
N LEU A 181 -16.76 13.39 5.05
CA LEU A 181 -16.60 11.97 5.31
C LEU A 181 -15.27 11.48 4.73
N GLU A 182 -15.00 11.73 3.45
CA GLU A 182 -13.76 11.34 2.78
C GLU A 182 -12.51 11.91 3.48
N ARG A 183 -12.50 13.20 3.81
CA ARG A 183 -11.37 13.82 4.50
C ARG A 183 -11.13 13.22 5.88
N ASN A 184 -12.18 12.97 6.65
CA ASN A 184 -12.03 12.42 8.01
C ASN A 184 -11.67 10.94 7.99
N PHE A 185 -12.17 10.16 7.03
CA PHE A 185 -11.73 8.79 6.78
C PHE A 185 -10.21 8.73 6.52
N HIS A 186 -9.68 9.62 5.67
CA HIS A 186 -8.23 9.69 5.45
C HIS A 186 -7.47 10.14 6.70
N LYS A 187 -7.95 11.16 7.42
CA LYS A 187 -7.26 11.64 8.63
C LYS A 187 -7.17 10.59 9.73
N ILE A 188 -8.24 9.82 9.92
CA ILE A 188 -8.35 8.87 11.02
C ILE A 188 -7.78 7.51 10.63
N PHE A 189 -8.09 7.01 9.43
CA PHE A 189 -7.77 5.64 9.00
C PHE A 189 -6.75 5.58 7.86
N SER A 190 -6.31 6.72 7.31
CA SER A 190 -5.50 6.81 6.06
C SER A 190 -6.19 6.25 4.81
N LEU A 191 -7.46 5.87 4.90
CA LEU A 191 -8.22 5.24 3.80
C LEU A 191 -9.36 6.13 3.34
N THR A 192 -9.78 5.98 2.09
CA THR A 192 -11.12 6.36 1.62
C THR A 192 -12.20 5.41 2.19
N PRO A 193 -13.49 5.82 2.25
CA PRO A 193 -14.59 4.90 2.57
C PRO A 193 -14.64 3.67 1.65
N ARG A 194 -14.31 3.85 0.36
CA ARG A 194 -14.27 2.76 -0.62
C ARG A 194 -13.14 1.77 -0.33
N GLN A 195 -11.93 2.26 -0.03
CA GLN A 195 -10.81 1.40 0.37
C GLN A 195 -11.13 0.67 1.68
N MET A 196 -11.77 1.33 2.64
CA MET A 196 -12.23 0.66 3.88
C MET A 196 -13.19 -0.49 3.57
N MET A 197 -14.16 -0.28 2.69
CA MET A 197 -15.08 -1.34 2.27
C MET A 197 -14.36 -2.50 1.57
N VAL A 198 -13.41 -2.22 0.67
CA VAL A 198 -12.58 -3.27 0.05
C VAL A 198 -11.78 -4.03 1.10
N LYS A 199 -11.12 -3.31 2.02
CA LYS A 199 -10.35 -3.88 3.13
C LYS A 199 -11.20 -4.87 3.93
N ILE A 200 -12.37 -4.42 4.41
CA ILE A 200 -13.29 -5.23 5.23
C ILE A 200 -13.77 -6.47 4.47
N ARG A 201 -14.18 -6.31 3.20
CA ARG A 201 -14.61 -7.44 2.36
C ARG A 201 -13.50 -8.46 2.15
N LEU A 202 -12.27 -8.00 1.91
CA LEU A 202 -11.14 -8.89 1.69
C LEU A 202 -10.61 -9.52 2.98
N ASP A 203 -10.74 -8.85 4.14
CA ASP A 203 -10.50 -9.44 5.45
C ASP A 203 -11.48 -10.62 5.69
N ALA A 204 -12.78 -10.40 5.44
CA ALA A 204 -13.80 -11.44 5.54
C ALA A 204 -13.55 -12.59 4.54
N ALA A 205 -13.23 -12.26 3.28
CA ALA A 205 -12.91 -13.25 2.27
C ALA A 205 -11.68 -14.10 2.65
N SER A 206 -10.63 -13.46 3.17
CA SER A 206 -9.41 -14.16 3.59
C SER A 206 -9.68 -15.14 4.73
N ALA A 207 -10.56 -14.78 5.68
CA ALA A 207 -11.01 -15.69 6.73
C ALA A 207 -11.81 -16.88 6.18
N MET A 208 -12.71 -16.63 5.22
CA MET A 208 -13.49 -17.70 4.58
C MET A 208 -12.63 -18.60 3.67
N LEU A 209 -11.58 -18.07 3.04
CA LEU A 209 -10.69 -18.85 2.18
C LEU A 209 -9.94 -19.94 2.93
N GLY A 210 -9.74 -19.79 4.24
CA GLY A 210 -9.18 -20.83 5.11
C GLY A 210 -10.11 -22.02 5.33
N GLN A 211 -11.39 -21.92 4.95
CA GLN A 211 -12.37 -23.01 5.01
C GLN A 211 -12.40 -23.73 3.66
N ALA A 212 -11.79 -24.92 3.61
CA ALA A 212 -11.58 -25.67 2.35
C ALA A 212 -12.87 -26.00 1.58
N GLU A 213 -13.99 -26.12 2.29
CA GLU A 213 -15.28 -26.56 1.74
C GLU A 213 -16.02 -25.45 0.95
N LEU A 214 -15.69 -24.18 1.17
CA LEU A 214 -16.36 -23.08 0.49
C LEU A 214 -15.79 -22.87 -0.92
N SER A 215 -16.66 -22.76 -1.93
CA SER A 215 -16.21 -22.39 -3.28
C SER A 215 -15.79 -20.92 -3.34
N ILE A 216 -14.89 -20.55 -4.26
CA ILE A 216 -14.49 -19.15 -4.44
C ILE A 216 -15.69 -18.27 -4.87
N THR A 217 -16.64 -18.85 -5.61
CA THR A 217 -17.88 -18.17 -6.02
C THR A 217 -18.77 -17.87 -4.82
N ASP A 218 -18.95 -18.80 -3.90
CA ASP A 218 -19.77 -18.58 -2.70
C ASP A 218 -19.14 -17.53 -1.79
N ILE A 219 -17.81 -17.55 -1.66
CA ILE A 219 -17.07 -16.52 -0.91
C ILE A 219 -17.25 -15.14 -1.55
N ALA A 220 -17.17 -15.05 -2.89
CA ALA A 220 -17.38 -13.80 -3.60
C ALA A 220 -18.77 -13.20 -3.31
N LEU A 221 -19.81 -14.03 -3.38
CA LEU A 221 -21.20 -13.64 -3.09
C LEU A 221 -21.37 -13.25 -1.62
N ALA A 222 -20.83 -14.04 -0.69
CA ALA A 222 -20.86 -13.75 0.75
C ALA A 222 -20.12 -12.46 1.12
N CYS A 223 -19.16 -12.03 0.30
CA CYS A 223 -18.42 -10.78 0.47
C CYS A 223 -19.03 -9.59 -0.31
N GLY A 224 -20.22 -9.75 -0.91
CA GLY A 224 -20.96 -8.68 -1.58
C GLY A 224 -20.43 -8.31 -2.97
N TYR A 225 -19.77 -9.25 -3.66
CA TYR A 225 -19.44 -9.13 -5.08
C TYR A 225 -20.52 -9.79 -5.93
N GLN A 226 -20.80 -9.21 -7.10
CA GLN A 226 -21.84 -9.71 -8.00
C GLN A 226 -21.41 -11.01 -8.71
N ASP A 227 -20.11 -11.17 -8.95
CA ASP A 227 -19.57 -12.35 -9.60
C ASP A 227 -18.12 -12.63 -9.16
N HIS A 228 -17.71 -13.89 -9.39
CA HIS A 228 -16.38 -14.41 -9.10
C HIS A 228 -15.25 -13.64 -9.81
N SER A 229 -15.47 -13.16 -11.02
CA SER A 229 -14.43 -12.52 -11.84
C SER A 229 -14.08 -11.13 -11.30
N ALA A 230 -15.10 -10.35 -10.92
CA ALA A 230 -14.93 -9.05 -10.28
C ALA A 230 -14.21 -9.19 -8.93
N PHE A 231 -14.64 -10.16 -8.11
CA PHE A 231 -13.98 -10.49 -6.85
C PHE A 231 -12.51 -10.88 -7.07
N SER A 232 -12.25 -11.86 -7.92
CA SER A 232 -10.88 -12.37 -8.18
C SER A 232 -9.95 -11.28 -8.69
N ARG A 233 -10.44 -10.36 -9.54
CA ARG A 233 -9.65 -9.22 -10.01
C ARG A 233 -9.30 -8.25 -8.89
N VAL A 234 -10.26 -7.92 -8.02
CA VAL A 234 -10.02 -7.03 -6.86
C VAL A 234 -9.09 -7.72 -5.86
N PHE A 235 -9.35 -8.98 -5.54
CA PHE A 235 -8.51 -9.77 -4.64
C PHE A 235 -7.07 -9.85 -5.17
N LYS A 236 -6.87 -10.20 -6.45
CA LYS A 236 -5.52 -10.23 -7.05
C LYS A 236 -4.84 -8.88 -7.08
N ALA A 237 -5.56 -7.81 -7.42
CA ALA A 237 -4.98 -6.47 -7.44
C ALA A 237 -4.54 -5.98 -6.05
N THR A 238 -5.24 -6.42 -5.00
CA THR A 238 -4.98 -5.99 -3.62
C THR A 238 -4.04 -6.92 -2.86
N VAL A 239 -4.19 -8.24 -3.00
CA VAL A 239 -3.41 -9.26 -2.27
C VAL A 239 -2.19 -9.75 -3.08
N GLY A 240 -2.18 -9.50 -4.39
CA GLY A 240 -1.12 -9.93 -5.29
C GLY A 240 -1.25 -11.39 -5.78
N MET A 241 -2.20 -12.14 -5.25
CA MET A 241 -2.53 -13.52 -5.67
C MET A 241 -4.02 -13.64 -5.97
N THR A 242 -4.41 -14.60 -6.80
CA THR A 242 -5.83 -14.97 -6.92
C THR A 242 -6.34 -15.59 -5.62
N PRO A 243 -7.67 -15.58 -5.36
CA PRO A 243 -8.25 -16.22 -4.18
C PRO A 243 -7.85 -17.70 -4.02
N SER A 244 -7.81 -18.47 -5.11
CA SER A 244 -7.38 -19.87 -5.08
C SER A 244 -5.90 -20.01 -4.73
N GLU A 245 -5.03 -19.19 -5.33
CA GLU A 245 -3.60 -19.21 -5.01
C GLU A 245 -3.33 -18.84 -3.55
N TYR A 246 -4.10 -17.89 -3.00
CA TYR A 246 -4.01 -17.48 -1.60
C TYR A 246 -4.46 -18.59 -0.65
N ARG A 247 -5.56 -19.29 -1.00
CA ARG A 247 -6.05 -20.45 -0.26
C ARG A 247 -4.98 -21.53 -0.10
N ASP A 248 -4.28 -21.88 -1.19
CA ASP A 248 -3.21 -22.88 -1.11
C ASP A 248 -2.12 -22.49 -0.10
N VAL A 249 -1.78 -21.20 -0.02
CA VAL A 249 -0.71 -20.67 0.85
C VAL A 249 -1.09 -20.69 2.32
N ILE A 250 -2.37 -20.54 2.65
CA ILE A 250 -2.85 -20.49 4.04
C ILE A 250 -3.30 -21.85 4.59
N ILE A 251 -3.65 -22.81 3.73
CA ILE A 251 -4.02 -24.18 4.13
C ILE A 251 -2.78 -25.10 4.23
N THR A 252 -1.68 -24.75 3.55
CA THR A 252 -0.39 -25.49 3.56
C THR A 252 0.62 -24.92 4.55
#